data_AF-A0A7C9CUV6-F1
#
_entry.id   AF-A0A7C9CUV6-F1
#
_cell.length_a   1.000
_cell.length_b   1.000
_cell.length_c   1.000
_cell.angle_alpha   90.00
_cell.angle_beta   90.00
_cell.angle_gamma   90.00
#
_symmetry.space_group_name_H-M   'P 1'
#
loop_
_entity.id
_entity.type
_entity.pdbx_description
1 polymer ?
#
loop_
_entity_poly.entity_id
_entity_poly.type
_entity_poly.pdbx_seq_one_letter_code
_entity_poly.pdbx_strand_id
1 'polypeptide(L)'
;ARACYEGPLNLTSNEFVEMLVLDGCFILELFRGYTAGFQKLGYERNDPIFAMRGMMYSIRRDMMMIENQVPLLVLDRLLELQMQGERVVNGFIVELALVFFDPLSPIDEPLTAREKLKLENSLH
;
A
#
# COMPACT_ATOMS: atom_id res chain seq x y z
N ALA A 1 15.71 -1.01 6.86
CA ALA A 1 15.00 -1.91 5.93
C ALA A 1 15.09 -3.36 6.37
N ARG A 2 16.26 -4.04 6.32
CA ARG A 2 16.37 -5.46 6.74
C ARG A 2 15.88 -5.74 8.17
N ALA A 3 16.10 -4.81 9.11
CA ALA A 3 15.64 -4.93 10.48
C ALA A 3 14.10 -4.94 10.66
N CYS A 4 13.32 -4.66 9.61
CA CYS A 4 11.87 -4.74 9.64
C CYS A 4 11.35 -6.16 9.39
N TYR A 5 12.18 -7.06 8.86
CA TYR A 5 11.81 -8.45 8.60
C TYR A 5 12.29 -9.35 9.74
N GLU A 6 11.47 -10.34 10.09
CA GLU A 6 11.80 -11.33 11.09
C GLU A 6 12.71 -12.43 10.52
N GLY A 7 13.74 -12.81 11.28
CA GLY A 7 14.63 -13.93 10.96
C GLY A 7 15.81 -13.60 10.02
N PRO A 8 16.75 -14.56 9.86
CA PRO A 8 17.89 -14.39 8.97
C PRO A 8 17.45 -14.43 7.50
N LEU A 9 17.49 -13.27 6.84
CA LEU A 9 17.29 -13.18 5.39
C LEU A 9 18.57 -13.63 4.67
N ASN A 10 18.58 -14.88 4.19
CA ASN A 10 19.63 -15.43 3.33
C ASN A 10 19.52 -14.90 1.89
N LEU A 11 19.50 -13.58 1.74
CA LEU A 11 19.37 -12.87 0.48
C LEU A 11 20.55 -11.93 0.29
N THR A 12 21.12 -11.91 -0.91
CA THR A 12 22.05 -10.87 -1.33
C THR A 12 21.40 -9.49 -1.25
N SER A 13 22.20 -8.42 -1.28
CA SER A 13 21.67 -7.06 -1.28
C SER A 13 20.76 -6.79 -2.47
N ASN A 14 21.08 -7.35 -3.65
CA ASN A 14 20.27 -7.13 -4.85
C ASN A 14 18.92 -7.85 -4.76
N GLU A 15 18.90 -9.12 -4.34
CA GLU A 15 17.65 -9.87 -4.15
C GLU A 15 16.76 -9.23 -3.09
N PHE A 16 17.36 -8.71 -2.02
CA PHE A 16 16.61 -7.99 -0.99
C PHE A 16 16.03 -6.67 -1.50
N VAL A 17 16.78 -5.91 -2.30
CA VAL A 17 16.27 -4.68 -2.92
C VAL A 17 15.17 -5.01 -3.92
N GLU A 18 15.35 -6.05 -4.73
CA GLU A 18 14.33 -6.51 -5.68
C GLU A 18 13.02 -6.87 -4.97
N MET A 19 13.07 -7.66 -3.90
CA MET A 19 11.93 -7.94 -3.03
C MET A 19 11.26 -6.65 -2.55
N LEU A 20 12.02 -5.72 -1.96
CA LEU A 20 11.48 -4.45 -1.47
C LEU A 20 10.79 -3.62 -2.55
N VAL A 21 11.36 -3.59 -3.75
CA VAL A 21 10.81 -2.83 -4.87
C VAL A 21 9.52 -3.48 -5.37
N LEU A 22 9.50 -4.80 -5.53
CA LEU A 22 8.31 -5.53 -5.97
C LEU A 22 7.17 -5.39 -4.95
N ASP A 23 7.45 -5.66 -3.68
CA ASP A 23 6.47 -5.56 -2.60
C ASP A 23 5.99 -4.11 -2.45
N GLY A 24 6.90 -3.14 -2.49
CA GLY A 24 6.57 -1.73 -2.37
C GLY A 24 5.70 -1.21 -3.51
N CYS A 25 5.99 -1.59 -4.76
CA CYS A 25 5.15 -1.25 -5.91
C CYS A 25 3.75 -1.87 -5.78
N PHE A 26 3.67 -3.14 -5.39
CA PHE A 26 2.40 -3.83 -5.16
C PHE A 26 1.55 -3.13 -4.09
N ILE A 27 2.16 -2.72 -2.97
CA ILE A 27 1.48 -1.98 -1.89
C ILE A 27 0.98 -0.62 -2.38
N LEU A 28 1.79 0.12 -3.14
CA LEU A 28 1.37 1.42 -3.69
C LEU A 28 0.19 1.27 -4.66
N GLU A 29 0.19 0.26 -5.52
CA GLU A 29 -0.92 -0.06 -6.41
C GLU A 29 -2.18 -0.46 -5.64
N LEU A 30 -2.05 -1.29 -4.59
CA LEU A 30 -3.13 -1.66 -3.69
C LEU A 30 -3.78 -0.43 -3.05
N PHE A 31 -2.97 0.45 -2.46
CA PHE A 31 -3.42 1.64 -1.77
C PHE A 31 -4.15 2.60 -2.70
N ARG A 32 -3.55 2.89 -3.87
CA ARG A 32 -4.14 3.77 -4.89
C ARG A 32 -5.40 3.16 -5.49
N GLY A 33 -5.39 1.87 -5.80
CA GLY A 33 -6.52 1.20 -6.42
C GLY A 33 -7.69 1.00 -5.46
N TYR A 34 -7.43 0.79 -4.18
CA TYR A 34 -8.47 0.75 -3.15
C TYR A 34 -9.15 2.12 -2.98
N THR A 35 -8.39 3.21 -3.07
CA THR A 35 -8.91 4.58 -2.88
C THR A 35 -9.57 5.13 -4.15
N ALA A 36 -8.88 5.07 -5.30
CA ALA A 36 -9.33 5.69 -6.54
C ALA A 36 -10.10 4.74 -7.48
N GLY A 37 -10.02 3.43 -7.23
CA GLY A 37 -10.59 2.35 -8.04
C GLY A 37 -9.57 1.67 -8.95
N PHE A 38 -9.43 0.35 -8.83
CA PHE A 38 -8.48 -0.47 -9.61
C PHE A 38 -8.67 -0.37 -11.14
N GLN A 39 -9.89 -0.15 -11.64
CA GLN A 39 -10.10 0.04 -13.08
C GLN A 39 -9.41 1.30 -13.62
N LYS A 40 -9.27 2.35 -12.80
CA LYS A 40 -8.53 3.57 -13.20
C LYS A 40 -7.03 3.32 -13.31
N LEU A 41 -6.52 2.29 -12.64
CA LEU A 41 -5.14 1.82 -12.75
C LEU A 41 -4.95 0.81 -13.91
N GLY A 42 -6.03 0.48 -14.64
CA GLY A 42 -5.98 -0.42 -15.79
C GLY A 42 -6.28 -1.89 -15.49
N TYR A 43 -6.62 -2.25 -14.25
CA TYR A 43 -6.99 -3.63 -13.93
C TYR A 43 -8.40 -3.97 -14.42
N GLU A 44 -8.56 -5.21 -14.89
CA GLU A 44 -9.86 -5.72 -15.34
C GLU A 44 -10.81 -5.97 -14.16
N ARG A 45 -12.12 -6.01 -14.44
CA ARG A 45 -13.15 -6.29 -13.42
C ARG A 45 -13.11 -7.70 -12.85
N ASN A 46 -12.42 -8.60 -13.52
CA ASN A 46 -12.22 -10.01 -13.20
C ASN A 46 -10.77 -10.30 -12.80
N ASP A 47 -9.98 -9.26 -12.48
CA ASP A 47 -8.63 -9.44 -11.98
C ASP A 47 -8.64 -10.34 -10.72
N PRO A 48 -7.88 -11.45 -10.73
CA PRO A 48 -7.96 -12.45 -9.66
C PRO A 48 -7.46 -11.93 -8.31
N ILE A 49 -6.69 -10.84 -8.30
CA ILE A 49 -6.07 -10.25 -7.11
C ILE A 49 -6.87 -9.02 -6.68
N PHE A 50 -7.06 -8.06 -7.58
CA PHE A 50 -7.60 -6.73 -7.28
C PHE A 50 -9.12 -6.63 -7.37
N ALA A 51 -9.80 -7.55 -8.07
CA ALA A 51 -11.26 -7.55 -8.16
C ALA A 51 -11.95 -8.49 -7.14
N MET A 52 -11.19 -9.36 -6.48
CA MET A 52 -11.74 -10.36 -5.57
C MET A 52 -11.76 -9.85 -4.11
N ARG A 53 -12.96 -9.50 -3.60
CA ARG A 53 -13.13 -9.01 -2.22
C ARG A 53 -12.52 -9.92 -1.14
N GLY A 54 -12.62 -11.24 -1.33
CA GLY A 54 -12.06 -12.23 -0.41
C GLY A 54 -10.53 -12.16 -0.34
N MET A 55 -9.86 -11.95 -1.49
CA MET A 55 -8.40 -11.79 -1.55
C MET A 55 -7.96 -10.53 -0.81
N MET A 56 -8.69 -9.42 -0.95
CA MET A 56 -8.35 -8.16 -0.28
C MET A 56 -8.30 -8.29 1.25
N TYR A 57 -9.21 -9.08 1.84
CA TYR A 57 -9.19 -9.31 3.29
C TYR A 57 -7.98 -10.15 3.73
N SER A 58 -7.64 -11.18 2.96
CA SER A 58 -6.44 -11.99 3.21
C SER A 58 -5.15 -11.16 3.09
N ILE A 59 -5.04 -10.35 2.03
CA ILE A 59 -3.89 -9.45 1.79
C ILE A 59 -3.72 -8.49 2.96
N ARG A 60 -4.78 -7.82 3.42
CA ARG A 60 -4.68 -6.90 4.57
C ARG A 60 -4.13 -7.56 5.83
N ARG A 61 -4.62 -8.76 6.13
CA ARG A 61 -4.16 -9.49 7.33
C ARG A 61 -2.71 -9.91 7.20
N ASP A 62 -2.32 -10.39 6.02
CA ASP A 62 -0.93 -10.76 5.73
C ASP A 62 0.01 -9.57 5.90
N MET A 63 -0.36 -8.39 5.36
CA MET A 63 0.40 -7.14 5.55
C MET A 63 0.50 -6.66 7.00
N MET A 64 -0.42 -7.08 7.88
CA MET A 64 -0.37 -6.78 9.32
C MET A 64 0.49 -7.75 10.13
N MET A 65 0.90 -8.89 9.53
CA MET A 65 1.77 -9.84 10.21
C MET A 65 3.15 -9.23 10.44
N ILE A 66 3.71 -9.46 11.63
CA ILE A 66 5.05 -8.95 12.00
C ILE A 66 6.12 -9.44 11.01
N GLU A 67 5.93 -10.62 10.45
CA GLU A 67 6.81 -11.27 9.48
C GLU A 67 6.84 -10.57 8.10
N ASN A 68 5.83 -9.77 7.76
CA ASN A 68 5.65 -9.15 6.44
C ASN A 68 5.68 -7.61 6.46
N GLN A 69 6.58 -7.02 7.27
CA GLN A 69 6.66 -5.56 7.39
C GLN A 69 7.53 -4.92 6.31
N VAL A 70 6.90 -4.20 5.39
CA VAL A 70 7.60 -3.29 4.47
C VAL A 70 7.85 -1.94 5.16
N PRO A 71 9.10 -1.44 5.21
CA PRO A 71 9.38 -0.14 5.81
C PRO A 71 8.70 1.00 5.03
N LEU A 72 7.99 1.90 5.73
CA LEU A 72 7.30 3.04 5.11
C LEU A 72 8.22 3.90 4.22
N LEU A 73 9.48 4.08 4.63
CA LEU A 73 10.50 4.80 3.87
C LEU A 73 10.70 4.23 2.45
N VAL A 74 10.53 2.92 2.25
CA VAL A 74 10.63 2.28 0.92
C VAL A 74 9.49 2.78 0.04
N LEU A 75 8.27 2.83 0.59
CA LEU A 75 7.10 3.33 -0.13
C LEU A 75 7.25 4.81 -0.49
N ASP A 76 7.77 5.63 0.43
CA ASP A 76 8.04 7.06 0.18
C ASP A 76 9.01 7.23 -1.00
N ARG A 77 10.11 6.47 -1.01
CA ARG A 77 11.10 6.53 -2.09
C ARG A 77 10.55 6.05 -3.43
N LEU A 78 9.76 4.98 -3.44
CA LEU A 78 9.15 4.49 -4.67
C LEU A 78 8.15 5.50 -5.24
N LEU A 79 7.36 6.16 -4.38
CA LEU A 79 6.42 7.18 -4.81
C LEU A 79 7.13 8.43 -5.36
N GLU A 80 8.19 8.90 -4.69
CA GLU A 80 9.03 10.00 -5.20
C GLU A 80 9.58 9.71 -6.60
N LEU A 81 10.02 8.46 -6.85
CA LEU A 81 10.51 8.02 -8.15
C LEU A 81 9.40 8.00 -9.21
N GLN A 82 8.20 7.51 -8.86
CA GLN A 82 7.04 7.50 -9.78
C GLN A 82 6.60 8.91 -10.17
N MET A 83 6.70 9.87 -9.25
CA MET A 83 6.32 11.27 -9.46
C MET A 83 7.44 12.13 -10.06
N GLN A 84 8.52 11.51 -10.58
CA GLN A 84 9.65 12.21 -11.21
C GLN A 84 10.28 13.29 -10.31
N GLY A 85 10.23 13.11 -8.99
CA GLY A 85 10.77 14.07 -8.02
C GLY A 85 9.86 15.25 -7.68
N GLU A 86 8.59 15.23 -8.09
CA GLU A 86 7.58 16.15 -7.54
C GLU A 86 7.41 15.90 -6.04
N ARG A 87 7.17 16.98 -5.27
CA ARG A 87 7.02 16.88 -3.82
C ARG A 87 5.69 16.19 -3.50
N VAL A 88 5.76 14.93 -3.13
CA VAL A 88 4.68 14.22 -2.43
C VAL A 88 4.40 14.98 -1.12
N VAL A 89 3.13 15.22 -0.82
CA VAL A 89 2.75 15.77 0.48
C VAL A 89 3.18 14.79 1.58
N ASN A 90 3.95 15.28 2.56
CA ASN A 90 4.36 14.47 3.71
C ASN A 90 3.14 13.82 4.37
N GLY A 91 3.18 12.50 4.54
CA GLY A 91 2.10 11.73 5.16
C GLY A 91 1.08 11.15 4.18
N PHE A 92 1.16 11.44 2.88
CA PHE A 92 0.21 10.91 1.89
C PHE A 92 0.12 9.37 1.89
N ILE A 93 1.26 8.67 1.99
CA ILE A 93 1.26 7.20 2.07
C ILE A 93 0.63 6.72 3.37
N VAL A 94 0.83 7.45 4.47
CA VAL A 94 0.19 7.14 5.76
C VAL A 94 -1.32 7.30 5.64
N GLU A 95 -1.81 8.36 5.00
CA GLU A 95 -3.24 8.56 4.77
C GLU A 95 -3.85 7.45 3.92
N LEU A 96 -3.16 7.06 2.84
CA LEU A 96 -3.57 5.93 2.00
C LEU A 96 -3.59 4.61 2.79
N ALA A 97 -2.58 4.37 3.63
CA ALA A 97 -2.52 3.18 4.48
C ALA A 97 -3.66 3.17 5.50
N LEU A 98 -3.95 4.31 6.15
CA LEU A 98 -5.07 4.44 7.09
C LEU A 98 -6.41 4.12 6.42
N VAL A 99 -6.66 4.68 5.22
CA VAL A 99 -7.86 4.35 4.45
C VAL A 99 -7.90 2.87 4.08
N PHE A 100 -6.77 2.30 3.67
CA PHE A 100 -6.69 0.89 3.29
C PHE A 100 -6.97 -0.05 4.47
N PHE A 101 -6.47 0.26 5.67
CA PHE A 101 -6.60 -0.57 6.86
C PHE A 101 -7.81 -0.23 7.74
N ASP A 102 -8.54 0.85 7.47
CA ASP A 102 -9.80 1.25 8.13
C ASP A 102 -10.78 0.09 8.37
N PRO A 103 -11.00 -0.86 7.42
CA PRO A 103 -11.88 -2.01 7.65
C PRO A 103 -11.42 -2.99 8.74
N LEU A 104 -10.16 -2.90 9.19
CA LEU A 104 -9.61 -3.68 10.30
C LEU A 104 -9.52 -2.88 11.60
N SER A 105 -9.92 -1.60 11.59
CA SER A 105 -9.92 -0.77 12.79
C SER A 105 -10.86 -1.39 13.84
N PRO A 106 -10.40 -1.58 15.09
CA PRO A 106 -11.24 -2.04 16.19
C PRO A 106 -12.21 -0.97 16.70
N ILE A 107 -12.15 0.26 16.15
CA ILE A 107 -12.97 1.40 16.53
C ILE A 107 -14.19 1.41 15.61
N ASP A 108 -15.39 1.36 16.18
CA ASP A 108 -16.69 1.34 15.45
C ASP A 108 -17.02 2.64 14.69
N GLU A 109 -16.11 3.61 14.65
CA GLU A 109 -16.26 4.86 13.91
C GLU A 109 -15.38 4.82 12.65
N PRO A 110 -15.93 4.39 11.49
CA PRO A 110 -15.18 4.34 10.25
C PRO A 110 -14.78 5.74 9.79
N LEU A 111 -13.63 5.85 9.10
CA LEU A 111 -13.22 7.08 8.43
C LEU A 111 -14.40 7.66 7.64
N THR A 112 -14.77 8.91 7.96
CA THR A 112 -15.98 9.52 7.44
C THR A 112 -15.87 9.69 5.92
N ALA A 113 -16.98 9.61 5.19
CA ALA A 113 -17.00 9.79 3.73
C ALA A 113 -16.34 11.11 3.27
N ARG A 114 -16.30 12.12 4.16
CA ARG A 114 -15.65 13.41 3.94
C ARG A 114 -14.12 13.31 3.91
N GLU A 115 -13.53 12.43 4.72
CA GLU A 115 -12.08 12.19 4.75
C GLU A 115 -11.63 11.39 3.53
N LYS A 116 -12.43 10.39 3.13
CA LYS A 116 -12.20 9.61 1.90
C LYS A 116 -12.27 10.50 0.64
N LEU A 117 -13.25 11.41 0.56
CA LEU A 117 -13.40 12.34 -0.57
C LEU A 117 -12.27 13.37 -0.65
N LYS A 118 -11.74 13.85 0.48
CA LYS A 118 -10.56 14.72 0.49
C LYS A 118 -9.34 14.01 -0.10
N LEU A 119 -9.15 12.73 0.24
CA LEU A 119 -8.05 11.92 -0.27
C LEU A 119 -8.17 11.68 -1.78
N GLU A 120 -9.36 11.33 -2.26
CA GLU A 120 -9.65 11.16 -3.69
C GLU A 120 -9.31 12.41 -4.52
N ASN A 121 -9.61 13.61 -3.98
CA ASN A 121 -9.29 14.86 -4.67
C ASN A 121 -7.80 15.23 -4.64
N SER A 122 -7.00 14.64 -3.74
CA SER A 122 -5.54 14.81 -3.71
C SER A 122 -4.80 13.84 -4.64
N LEU A 123 -5.52 12.88 -5.24
CA LEU A 123 -5.00 11.89 -6.20
C LEU A 123 -5.13 12.35 -7.67
N HIS A 124 -5.54 13.59 -7.92
CA HIS A 124 -5.67 14.24 -9.24
C HIS A 124 -4.86 15.54 -9.29
#